data_AF-A0A6P0Z6G1-F1
#
_entry.id   AF-A0A6P0Z6G1-F1
#
_cell.length_a   1.000
_cell.length_b   1.000
_cell.length_c   1.000
_cell.angle_alpha   90.00
_cell.angle_beta   90.00
_cell.angle_gamma   90.00
#
_symmetry.space_group_name_H-M   'P 1'
#
loop_
_entity.id
_entity.type
_entity.pdbx_description
1 polymer ?
#
loop_
_entity_poly.entity_id
_entity_poly.type
_entity_poly.pdbx_seq_one_letter_code
_entity_poly.pdbx_strand_id
1 'polypeptide(L)' 'MVNNAHWVQSYQCPPRSHDCYVTIPALYRDYVAELGYLDQHGEWALITQSLPLRMYPIQPSTSQAS' A
#
# COMPACT_ATOMS: atom_id res chain seq x y z
N MET A 1 -20.47 -13.04 -5.21
CA MET A 1 -19.75 -11.77 -5.44
C MET A 1 -19.52 -11.11 -4.08
N VAL A 2 -18.45 -11.47 -3.38
CA VAL A 2 -18.11 -10.81 -2.10
C VAL A 2 -17.34 -9.55 -2.46
N ASN A 3 -18.04 -8.42 -2.61
CA ASN A 3 -17.39 -7.12 -2.74
C ASN A 3 -17.18 -6.56 -1.33
N ASN A 4 -16.20 -7.10 -0.60
CA ASN A 4 -15.69 -6.42 0.59
C ASN A 4 -15.08 -5.12 0.07
N ALA A 5 -15.66 -3.97 0.42
CA ALA A 5 -15.13 -2.67 0.04
C ALA A 5 -13.71 -2.51 0.61
N HIS A 6 -12.72 -2.88 -0.19
CA HIS A 6 -11.32 -2.64 0.05
C HIS A 6 -11.01 -1.36 -0.71
N TRP A 7 -10.58 -0.32 0.00
CA TRP A 7 -10.14 0.90 -0.64
C TRP A 7 -8.86 0.59 -1.41
N VAL A 8 -8.86 0.85 -2.72
CA VAL A 8 -7.72 0.62 -3.62
C VAL A 8 -7.25 1.97 -4.13
N GLN A 9 -5.94 2.20 -4.07
CA GLN A 9 -5.30 3.32 -4.74
C GLN A 9 -4.15 2.80 -5.60
N SER A 10 -4.17 3.16 -6.88
CA SER A 10 -3.14 2.82 -7.85
C SER A 10 -2.16 3.97 -8.05
N TYR A 11 -0.89 3.61 -8.28
CA TYR A 11 0.18 4.56 -8.55
C TYR A 11 0.98 4.07 -9.74
N GLN A 12 1.32 4.98 -10.66
CA GLN A 12 2.22 4.65 -11.75
C GLN A 12 3.65 4.64 -11.23
N CYS A 13 4.34 3.51 -11.35
CA CYS A 13 5.77 3.45 -11.10
C CYS A 13 6.52 3.87 -12.38
N PRO A 14 7.38 4.89 -12.35
CA PRO A 14 8.11 5.33 -13.53
C PRO A 14 9.00 4.21 -14.09
N PRO A 15 9.20 4.14 -15.42
CA PRO A 15 10.09 3.16 -16.01
C PRO A 15 11.52 3.29 -15.46
N ARG A 16 12.14 2.16 -15.09
CA ARG A 16 13.49 2.07 -14.51
C ARG A 16 13.65 2.65 -13.10
N SER A 17 12.57 2.98 -12.41
CA SER A 17 12.63 3.24 -10.97
C SER A 17 12.93 1.94 -10.22
N HIS A 18 13.87 2.02 -9.29
CA HIS A 18 14.14 0.92 -8.35
C HIS A 18 13.16 0.91 -7.19
N ASP A 19 12.75 2.11 -6.75
CA ASP A 19 11.83 2.30 -5.63
C ASP A 19 10.63 3.16 -6.05
N CYS A 20 9.46 2.80 -5.53
CA CYS A 20 8.22 3.55 -5.70
C CYS A 20 7.57 3.74 -4.33
N TYR A 21 7.40 5.00 -3.94
CA TYR A 21 6.84 5.40 -2.65
C TYR A 21 5.37 5.75 -2.81
N VAL A 22 4.53 5.25 -1.91
CA VAL A 22 3.09 5.50 -1.90
C VAL A 22 2.67 6.12 -0.57
N THR A 23 1.68 6.99 -0.61
CA THR A 23 1.12 7.59 0.60
C THR A 23 0.26 6.56 1.30
N ILE A 24 0.43 6.41 2.61
CA ILE A 24 -0.49 5.59 3.38
C ILE A 24 -1.65 6.46 3.89
N PRO A 25 -2.90 6.19 3.48
CA PRO A 25 -4.00 7.14 3.61
C PRO A 25 -4.61 7.21 5.01
N ALA A 26 -4.49 6.16 5.82
CA ALA A 26 -5.15 6.08 7.12
C ALA A 26 -4.43 5.11 8.06
N LEU A 27 -4.32 5.46 9.33
CA LEU A 27 -3.77 4.56 10.34
C LEU A 27 -4.79 3.47 10.75
N TYR A 28 -4.34 2.45 11.49
CA TYR A 28 -5.18 1.36 12.02
C TYR A 28 -5.85 0.48 10.97
N ARG A 29 -5.24 0.37 9.79
CA ARG A 29 -5.70 -0.51 8.72
C ARG A 29 -4.60 -1.48 8.32
N ASP A 30 -5.04 -2.58 7.74
CA ASP A 30 -4.17 -3.55 7.09
C ASP A 30 -4.01 -3.15 5.62
N TYR A 31 -2.76 -3.13 5.17
CA TYR A 31 -2.38 -2.79 3.82
C TYR A 31 -1.67 -3.96 3.16
N VAL A 32 -1.96 -4.12 1.88
CA VAL A 32 -1.22 -5.01 0.99
C VAL A 32 -0.89 -4.19 -0.25
N ALA A 33 0.36 -4.27 -0.70
CA ALA A 33 0.79 -3.64 -1.95
C ALA A 33 0.94 -4.71 -3.03
N GLU A 34 0.47 -4.39 -4.22
CA GLU A 34 0.63 -5.23 -5.42
C GLU A 34 1.45 -4.48 -6.45
N LEU A 35 2.43 -5.17 -7.04
CA LEU A 35 3.15 -4.71 -8.22
C LEU A 35 2.67 -5.51 -9.41
N GLY A 36 2.28 -4.81 -10.46
CA GLY A 36 1.73 -5.41 -11.66
C GLY A 36 1.69 -4.41 -12.80
N TYR A 37 1.13 -4.83 -13.91
CA TYR A 37 0.89 -3.97 -15.07
C TYR A 37 -0.48 -4.29 -15.66
N LEU A 38 -1.03 -3.36 -16.42
CA LEU A 38 -2.20 -3.62 -17.24
C LEU A 38 -1.75 -4.29 -18.53
N ASP A 39 -2.33 -5.44 -18.86
CA ASP A 39 -2.03 -6.12 -20.12
C ASP A 39 -2.64 -5.39 -21.33
N GLN A 40 -2.50 -5.97 -22.52
CA GLN A 40 -3.06 -5.41 -23.75
C GLN A 40 -4.59 -5.28 -23.76
N HIS A 41 -5.28 -5.95 -22.83
CA HIS A 41 -6.73 -5.88 -22.65
C HIS A 41 -7.13 -4.95 -21.50
N GLY A 42 -6.17 -4.36 -20.78
CA GLY A 42 -6.42 -3.51 -19.63
C GLY A 42 -6.66 -4.28 -18.34
N GLU A 43 -6.35 -5.58 -18.30
CA GLU A 43 -6.52 -6.42 -17.12
C GLU A 43 -5.26 -6.38 -16.25
N TRP A 44 -5.44 -6.44 -14.92
CA TRP A 44 -4.33 -6.39 -13.97
C TRP A 44 -3.55 -7.71 -13.96
N ALA A 45 -2.33 -7.69 -14.49
CA ALA A 45 -1.37 -8.77 -14.40
C ALA A 45 -0.46 -8.57 -13.19
N LEU A 46 -0.72 -9.32 -12.12
CA LEU A 46 0.08 -9.32 -10.89
C LEU A 46 1.48 -9.90 -11.15
N ILE A 47 2.52 -9.16 -10.76
CA ILE A 47 3.91 -9.64 -10.74
C ILE A 47 4.24 -10.19 -9.34
N THR A 48 3.95 -9.41 -8.30
CA THR A 48 4.21 -9.80 -6.91
C THR A 48 3.35 -9.01 -5.93
N GLN A 49 3.21 -9.53 -4.71
CA GLN A 49 2.42 -8.94 -3.64
C GLN A 49 3.28 -8.88 -2.35
N SER A 50 3.11 -7.82 -1.57
CA SER A 50 3.74 -7.72 -0.26
C SER A 50 3.09 -8.66 0.76
N LEU A 51 3.78 -8.91 1.87
CA LEU A 51 3.10 -9.41 3.06
C LEU A 51 2.13 -8.33 3.59
N PRO A 52 1.04 -8.72 4.29
CA PRO A 52 0.17 -7.77 4.96
C PRO A 52 0.92 -6.93 5.98
N LEU A 53 0.79 -5.61 5.87
CA LEU A 53 1.37 -4.64 6.79
C LEU A 53 0.25 -3.97 7.58
N ARG A 54 0.32 -4.03 8.91
CA ARG A 54 -0.54 -3.24 9.79
C ARG A 54 0.24 -2.03 10.28
N MET A 55 -0.34 -0.85 10.10
CA MET A 55 0.26 0.38 10.58
C MET A 55 -0.40 0.87 11.88
N TYR A 56 0.44 1.34 12.79
CA TYR A 56 0.04 1.89 14.07
C TYR A 56 0.52 3.34 14.18
N PRO A 57 -0.21 4.20 14.90
CA PRO A 57 0.30 5.52 15.24
C PRO A 57 1.55 5.39 16.10
N ILE A 58 2.51 6.27 15.84
CA ILE A 58 3.63 6.48 16.75
C ILE A 58 3.04 7.06 18.04
N GLN A 59 3.09 6.29 19.13
CA GLN A 59 2.76 6.86 20.44
C GLN A 59 3.88 7.83 20.81
N PRO A 60 3.57 9.10 21.15
CA PRO A 60 4.59 10.00 21.64
C PRO A 60 5.17 9.40 22.92
N SER A 61 6.50 9.23 22.96
CA SER A 61 7.16 8.91 24.22
C SER A 61 6.93 10.09 25.15
N THR A 62 6.10 9.92 26.17
CA THR A 62 6.06 10.84 27.31
C THR A 62 7.41 10.76 28.01
N SER A 63 8.39 11.52 27.52
CA SER A 63 9.52 11.97 28.33
C SER A 63 8.90 12.90 29.37
N GLN A 64 8.49 12.32 30.50
CA GLN A 64 8.13 13.09 31.69
C GLN A 64 9.31 14.00 32.05
N ALA A 65 8.97 15.24 32.36
CA ALA A 65 9.86 16.27 32.85
C ALA A 65 10.77 15.76 33.99
N SER A 66 11.98 16.29 34.05
CA SER A 66 12.71 16.52 35.30
C SER A 66 13.16 17.97 35.32
#